data_AF-A0A7S0LYR1-F1
#
_entry.id   AF-A0A7S0LYR1-F1
#
_cell.length_a   1.000
_cell.length_b   1.000
_cell.length_c   1.000
_cell.angle_alpha   90.00
_cell.angle_beta   90.00
_cell.angle_gamma   90.00
#
_symmetry.space_group_name_H-M   'P 1'
#
loop_
_entity.id
_entity.type
_entity.pdbx_description
1 polymer ?
#
loop_
_entity_poly.entity_id
_entity_poly.type
_entity_poly.pdbx_seq_one_letter_code
_entity_poly.pdbx_strand_id
1 'polypeptide(L)'
;GEIVAALKAGGVEVTNMLPPRELADLYRRSRLVYFPMTVVGGGERAVLEARACGATVEVAEDNPKLESLRRLEPVPDHRTYARQLLEGIADMLHAVGASNVTTRPPMPPNETVVEQRIRELIRNTCRPGEYCPYVVRHS
;
A
#
# COMPACT_ATOMS: atom_id res chain seq x y z
N GLY A 1 -23.87 9.70 -13.64
CA GLY A 1 -24.66 8.49 -13.93
C GLY A 1 -25.92 8.50 -13.08
N GLU A 2 -26.98 7.85 -13.56
CA GLU A 2 -28.29 7.80 -12.90
C GLU A 2 -28.22 7.36 -11.43
N ILE A 3 -27.40 6.33 -11.13
CA ILE A 3 -27.15 5.83 -9.77
C ILE A 3 -26.58 6.92 -8.83
N VAL A 4 -25.59 7.68 -9.30
CA VAL A 4 -24.96 8.74 -8.49
C VAL A 4 -25.96 9.86 -8.19
N ALA A 5 -26.82 10.19 -9.15
CA ALA A 5 -27.87 11.19 -8.95
C ALA A 5 -28.89 10.74 -7.90
N ALA A 6 -29.32 9.48 -7.97
CA ALA A 6 -30.24 8.89 -6.99
C ALA A 6 -29.66 8.88 -5.57
N LEU A 7 -28.38 8.48 -5.41
CA LEU A 7 -27.69 8.51 -4.11
C LEU A 7 -27.63 9.92 -3.53
N LYS A 8 -27.22 10.90 -4.35
CA LYS A 8 -27.15 12.31 -3.92
C LYS A 8 -28.54 12.88 -3.55
N ALA A 9 -29.59 12.53 -4.29
CA ALA A 9 -30.96 12.91 -3.96
C ALA A 9 -31.42 12.32 -2.61
N GLY A 10 -30.90 11.14 -2.24
CA GLY A 10 -31.09 10.51 -0.93
C GLY A 10 -30.20 11.04 0.20
N GLY A 11 -29.43 12.12 -0.03
CA GLY A 11 -28.54 12.70 0.97
C GLY A 11 -27.21 11.96 1.14
N VAL A 12 -26.87 11.04 0.23
CA VAL A 12 -25.58 10.34 0.24
C VAL A 12 -24.54 11.17 -0.49
N GLU A 13 -23.45 11.49 0.20
CA GLU A 13 -22.28 12.08 -0.43
C GLU A 13 -21.57 11.02 -1.26
N VAL A 14 -21.35 11.32 -2.54
CA VAL A 14 -20.62 10.44 -3.46
C VAL A 14 -19.38 11.18 -3.96
N THR A 15 -18.22 10.63 -3.63
CA THR A 15 -16.91 11.14 -4.03
C THR A 15 -16.20 10.15 -4.97
N ASN A 16 -15.26 10.66 -5.75
CA ASN A 16 -14.34 9.85 -6.53
C ASN A 16 -13.25 9.27 -5.59
N MET A 17 -12.28 8.55 -6.18
CA MET A 17 -11.10 8.09 -5.44
C MET A 17 -10.39 9.29 -4.78
N LEU A 18 -10.24 9.22 -3.45
CA LEU A 18 -9.53 10.22 -2.67
C LEU A 18 -8.02 9.93 -2.65
N PRO A 19 -7.17 10.97 -2.57
CA PRO A 19 -5.76 10.80 -2.27
C PRO A 19 -5.56 10.06 -0.93
N PRO A 20 -4.46 9.31 -0.74
CA PRO A 20 -4.26 8.47 0.45
C PRO A 20 -4.40 9.20 1.78
N ARG A 21 -3.91 10.46 1.88
CA ARG A 21 -4.03 11.27 3.10
C ARG A 21 -5.48 11.65 3.41
N GLU A 22 -6.21 12.09 2.40
CA GLU A 22 -7.63 12.48 2.55
C GLU A 22 -8.51 11.27 2.86
N LEU A 23 -8.20 10.11 2.25
CA LEU A 23 -8.90 8.86 2.55
C LEU A 23 -8.65 8.41 4.00
N ALA A 24 -7.41 8.50 4.48
CA ALA A 24 -7.08 8.18 5.87
C ALA A 24 -7.82 9.12 6.85
N ASP A 25 -7.89 10.41 6.53
CA ASP A 25 -8.66 11.39 7.30
C ASP A 25 -10.15 11.06 7.33
N LEU A 26 -10.70 10.61 6.20
CA LEU A 26 -12.09 10.15 6.12
C LEU A 26 -12.32 8.90 6.99
N TYR A 27 -11.41 7.93 6.98
CA TYR A 27 -11.51 6.76 7.85
C TYR A 27 -11.50 7.13 9.32
N ARG A 28 -10.56 7.99 9.75
CA ARG A 28 -10.44 8.43 11.16
C ARG A 28 -11.68 9.16 11.67
N ARG A 29 -12.42 9.84 10.80
CA ARG A 29 -13.67 10.54 11.17
C ARG A 29 -14.92 9.66 11.04
N SER A 30 -14.81 8.51 10.40
CA SER A 30 -15.95 7.61 10.19
C SER A 30 -16.27 6.82 11.47
N ARG A 31 -17.54 6.82 11.88
CA ARG A 31 -18.02 5.96 12.97
C ARG A 31 -17.95 4.47 12.60
N LEU A 32 -18.21 4.17 11.33
CA LEU A 32 -18.26 2.83 10.77
C LEU A 32 -17.83 2.90 9.30
N VAL A 33 -17.01 1.94 8.87
CA VAL A 33 -16.66 1.71 7.47
C VAL A 33 -17.19 0.33 7.10
N TYR A 34 -18.13 0.31 6.14
CA TYR A 34 -18.77 -0.92 5.70
C TYR A 34 -18.30 -1.31 4.29
N PHE A 35 -17.93 -2.58 4.12
CA PHE A 35 -17.52 -3.16 2.84
C PHE A 35 -18.59 -4.14 2.35
N PRO A 36 -19.55 -3.71 1.49
CA PRO A 36 -20.72 -4.50 1.07
C PRO A 36 -20.41 -5.53 -0.03
N MET A 37 -19.15 -5.88 -0.22
CA MET A 37 -18.71 -6.66 -1.38
C MET A 37 -18.71 -8.16 -1.10
N THR A 38 -19.25 -8.93 -2.04
CA THR A 38 -19.26 -10.41 -2.01
C THR A 38 -17.85 -10.96 -2.28
N VAL A 39 -17.69 -12.30 -2.20
CA VAL A 39 -16.40 -13.02 -2.33
C VAL A 39 -15.55 -12.60 -3.54
N VAL A 40 -16.18 -12.29 -4.67
CA VAL A 40 -15.50 -12.00 -5.95
C VAL A 40 -14.98 -10.55 -6.02
N GLY A 41 -15.33 -9.71 -5.04
CA GLY A 41 -14.81 -8.35 -4.93
C GLY A 41 -13.38 -8.26 -4.37
N GLY A 42 -12.73 -7.11 -4.60
CA GLY A 42 -11.47 -6.74 -3.92
C GLY A 42 -11.67 -6.27 -2.47
N GLY A 43 -11.03 -5.17 -2.09
CA GLY A 43 -11.26 -4.48 -0.81
C GLY A 43 -10.32 -4.88 0.33
N GLU A 44 -9.44 -5.86 0.13
CA GLU A 44 -8.48 -6.33 1.13
C GLU A 44 -7.63 -5.20 1.67
N ARG A 45 -7.07 -4.39 0.76
CA ARG A 45 -6.26 -3.23 1.12
C ARG A 45 -7.08 -2.18 1.89
N ALA A 46 -8.31 -1.91 1.44
CA ALA A 46 -9.17 -0.90 2.04
C ALA A 46 -9.62 -1.29 3.46
N VAL A 47 -9.88 -2.59 3.71
CA VAL A 47 -10.13 -3.12 5.06
C VAL A 47 -8.93 -2.88 5.96
N LEU A 48 -7.72 -3.21 5.51
CA LEU A 48 -6.49 -3.01 6.29
C LEU A 48 -6.20 -1.52 6.52
N GLU A 49 -6.39 -0.66 5.52
CA GLU A 49 -6.21 0.79 5.62
C GLU A 49 -7.19 1.40 6.64
N ALA A 50 -8.48 1.05 6.56
CA ALA A 50 -9.49 1.53 7.50
C ALA A 50 -9.18 1.08 8.95
N ARG A 51 -8.77 -0.18 9.13
CA ARG A 51 -8.36 -0.71 10.43
C ARG A 51 -7.10 -0.03 10.97
N ALA A 52 -6.09 0.18 10.12
CA ALA A 52 -4.87 0.89 10.50
C ALA A 52 -5.15 2.35 10.91
N CYS A 53 -6.22 2.95 10.37
CA CYS A 53 -6.71 4.26 10.77
C CYS A 53 -7.55 4.25 12.06
N GLY A 54 -7.78 3.09 12.68
CA GLY A 54 -8.58 2.96 13.91
C GLY A 54 -10.09 3.03 13.70
N ALA A 55 -10.57 2.91 12.45
CA ALA A 55 -12.00 2.89 12.18
C ALA A 55 -12.64 1.56 12.59
N THR A 56 -13.90 1.61 13.06
CA THR A 56 -14.73 0.41 13.18
C THR A 56 -15.04 -0.10 11.78
N VAL A 57 -14.72 -1.37 11.51
CA VAL A 57 -14.93 -1.99 10.20
C VAL A 57 -15.96 -3.11 10.30
N GLU A 58 -16.87 -3.13 9.34
CA GLU A 58 -17.78 -4.24 9.07
C GLU A 58 -17.66 -4.68 7.60
N VAL A 59 -17.83 -5.97 7.35
CA VAL A 59 -17.76 -6.58 6.03
C VAL A 59 -19.03 -7.39 5.81
N ALA A 60 -19.41 -7.62 4.55
CA ALA A 60 -20.51 -8.51 4.23
C ALA A 60 -20.27 -9.94 4.80
N GLU A 61 -21.32 -10.56 5.33
CA GLU A 61 -21.26 -11.88 5.99
C GLU A 61 -20.78 -13.00 5.06
N ASP A 62 -21.04 -12.86 3.76
CA ASP A 62 -20.69 -13.81 2.73
C ASP A 62 -19.25 -13.65 2.22
N ASN A 63 -18.42 -12.80 2.84
CA ASN A 63 -17.04 -12.56 2.44
C ASN A 63 -16.00 -13.05 3.48
N PRO A 64 -15.69 -14.37 3.51
CA PRO A 64 -14.77 -14.94 4.50
C PRO A 64 -13.34 -14.39 4.39
N LYS A 65 -12.94 -13.95 3.19
CA LYS A 65 -11.63 -13.33 2.95
C LYS A 65 -11.51 -12.01 3.71
N LEU A 66 -12.47 -11.10 3.53
CA LEU A 66 -12.44 -9.82 4.24
C LEU A 66 -12.68 -10.00 5.74
N GLU A 67 -13.50 -10.97 6.14
CA GLU A 67 -13.69 -11.28 7.57
C GLU A 67 -12.39 -11.76 8.23
N SER A 68 -11.60 -12.58 7.52
CA SER A 68 -10.29 -13.01 8.02
C SER A 68 -9.36 -11.81 8.24
N LEU A 69 -9.32 -10.87 7.28
CA LEU A 69 -8.51 -9.64 7.37
C LEU A 69 -9.00 -8.69 8.45
N ARG A 70 -10.32 -8.64 8.68
CA ARG A 70 -10.93 -7.83 9.74
C ARG A 70 -10.52 -8.29 11.14
N ARG A 71 -10.29 -9.60 11.31
CA ARG A 71 -9.94 -10.22 12.60
C ARG A 71 -8.43 -10.31 12.87
N LEU A 72 -7.57 -10.09 11.88
CA LEU A 72 -6.12 -10.17 12.06
C LEU A 72 -5.62 -9.17 13.10
N GLU A 73 -4.91 -9.62 14.13
CA GLU A 73 -4.29 -8.75 15.12
C GLU A 73 -2.81 -9.15 15.32
N PRO A 74 -1.85 -8.21 15.24
CA PRO A 74 -2.01 -6.79 14.88
C PRO A 74 -2.38 -6.58 13.42
N VAL A 75 -2.87 -5.37 13.07
CA VAL A 75 -3.05 -4.97 11.67
C VAL A 75 -1.70 -5.03 10.96
N PRO A 76 -1.50 -5.87 9.92
CA PRO A 76 -0.23 -5.98 9.24
C PRO A 76 0.12 -4.69 8.49
N ASP A 77 1.37 -4.27 8.60
CA ASP A 77 1.92 -3.14 7.88
C ASP A 77 2.84 -3.60 6.72
N HIS A 78 3.40 -2.63 6.00
CA HIS A 78 4.32 -2.90 4.89
C HIS A 78 5.60 -3.64 5.35
N ARG A 79 6.03 -3.47 6.60
CA ARG A 79 7.21 -4.17 7.14
C ARG A 79 6.90 -5.64 7.39
N THR A 80 5.72 -5.91 7.94
CA THR A 80 5.20 -7.26 8.14
C THR A 80 5.11 -8.01 6.82
N TYR A 81 4.55 -7.35 5.80
CA TYR A 81 4.47 -7.91 4.45
C TYR A 81 5.85 -8.18 3.85
N ALA A 82 6.77 -7.21 3.92
CA ALA A 82 8.13 -7.37 3.39
C ALA A 82 8.89 -8.52 4.05
N ARG A 83 8.74 -8.68 5.38
CA ARG A 83 9.34 -9.78 6.13
C ARG A 83 8.79 -11.13 5.69
N GLN A 84 7.47 -11.29 5.63
CA GLN A 84 6.82 -12.54 5.21
C GLN A 84 7.19 -12.92 3.77
N LEU A 85 7.30 -11.93 2.89
CA LEU A 85 7.74 -12.16 1.52
C LEU A 85 9.19 -12.67 1.46
N LEU A 86 10.08 -12.06 2.27
CA LEU A 86 11.47 -12.50 2.36
C LEU A 86 11.59 -13.92 2.90
N GLU A 87 10.83 -14.25 3.95
CA GLU A 87 10.76 -15.60 4.53
C GLU A 87 10.33 -16.63 3.47
N GLY A 88 9.22 -16.38 2.77
CA GLY A 88 8.74 -17.29 1.73
C GLY A 88 9.71 -17.47 0.55
N ILE A 89 10.41 -16.40 0.14
CA ILE A 89 11.46 -16.50 -0.88
C ILE A 89 12.63 -17.34 -0.38
N ALA A 90 13.05 -17.15 0.87
CA ALA A 90 14.14 -17.92 1.47
C ALA A 90 13.81 -19.42 1.56
N ASP A 91 12.59 -19.75 1.97
CA ASP A 91 12.10 -21.14 2.04
C ASP A 91 12.15 -21.82 0.67
N MET A 92 11.68 -21.13 -0.38
CA MET A 92 11.72 -21.63 -1.75
C MET A 92 13.14 -21.85 -2.27
N LEU A 93 14.05 -20.91 -1.99
CA LEU A 93 15.46 -21.04 -2.41
C LEU A 93 16.14 -22.21 -1.69
N HIS A 94 15.89 -22.37 -0.40
CA HIS A 94 16.40 -23.50 0.36
C HIS A 94 15.88 -24.83 -0.21
N ALA A 95 14.59 -24.92 -0.55
CA ALA A 95 13.99 -26.13 -1.11
C ALA A 95 14.62 -26.57 -2.45
N VAL A 96 15.17 -25.63 -3.22
CA VAL A 96 15.83 -25.91 -4.51
C VAL A 96 17.37 -25.93 -4.41
N GLY A 97 17.92 -25.89 -3.19
CA GLY A 97 19.37 -25.88 -2.97
C GLY A 97 20.07 -24.59 -3.42
N ALA A 98 19.32 -23.50 -3.59
CA ALA A 98 19.84 -22.18 -3.93
C ALA A 98 19.95 -21.29 -2.69
N SER A 99 20.67 -20.17 -2.82
CA SER A 99 20.77 -19.15 -1.76
C SER A 99 20.46 -17.76 -2.32
N ASN A 100 19.88 -16.91 -1.47
CA ASN A 100 19.63 -15.52 -1.84
C ASN A 100 20.94 -14.73 -1.72
N VAL A 101 21.63 -14.51 -2.84
CA VAL A 101 22.81 -13.64 -2.91
C VAL A 101 22.40 -12.33 -3.55
N THR A 102 22.21 -11.29 -2.73
CA THR A 102 22.09 -9.93 -3.27
C THR A 102 23.46 -9.40 -3.64
N THR A 103 23.63 -9.00 -4.90
CA THR A 103 24.79 -8.20 -5.34
C THR A 103 24.56 -6.71 -5.11
N ARG A 104 23.35 -6.32 -4.70
CA ARG A 104 22.98 -4.94 -4.42
C ARG A 104 23.48 -4.56 -3.03
N PRO A 105 24.30 -3.50 -2.89
CA PRO A 105 24.72 -3.01 -1.59
C PRO A 105 23.48 -2.58 -0.77
N PRO A 106 23.56 -2.67 0.58
CA PRO A 106 22.48 -2.23 1.45
C PRO A 106 22.17 -0.75 1.22
N MET A 107 20.89 -0.40 1.31
CA MET A 107 20.45 0.98 1.20
C MET A 107 21.02 1.79 2.36
N PRO A 108 21.65 2.96 2.12
CA PRO A 108 22.09 3.83 3.19
C PRO A 108 20.90 4.22 4.08
N PRO A 109 21.06 4.26 5.41
CA PRO A 109 19.97 4.50 6.34
C PRO A 109 19.29 5.88 6.18
N ASN A 110 19.96 6.81 5.48
CA ASN A 110 19.55 8.20 5.31
C ASN A 110 19.15 8.52 3.87
N GLU A 111 18.82 7.51 3.06
CA GLU A 111 18.51 7.69 1.65
C GLU A 111 17.23 6.93 1.28
N THR A 112 16.35 7.56 0.52
CA THR A 112 15.14 6.93 -0.03
C THR A 112 15.48 6.16 -1.31
N VAL A 113 14.63 5.18 -1.66
CA VAL A 113 14.71 4.47 -2.95
C VAL A 113 14.74 5.44 -4.13
N VAL A 114 14.00 6.55 -4.02
CA VAL A 114 13.93 7.59 -5.06
C VAL A 114 15.26 8.32 -5.20
N GLU A 115 15.86 8.74 -4.09
CA GLU A 115 17.17 9.41 -4.09
C GLU A 115 18.27 8.48 -4.64
N GLN A 116 18.28 7.21 -4.24
CA GLN A 116 19.23 6.23 -4.78
C GLN A 116 19.07 6.07 -6.31
N ARG A 117 17.82 5.99 -6.79
CA ARG A 117 17.53 5.83 -8.21
C ARG A 117 17.89 7.07 -9.02
N ILE A 118 17.63 8.27 -8.49
CA ILE A 118 18.08 9.53 -9.11
C ILE A 118 19.60 9.57 -9.16
N ARG A 119 20.30 9.16 -8.10
CA ARG A 119 21.77 9.09 -8.08
C ARG A 119 22.32 8.09 -9.11
N GLU A 120 21.72 6.90 -9.22
CA GLU A 120 22.07 5.94 -10.28
C GLU A 120 21.83 6.51 -11.68
N LEU A 121 20.71 7.20 -11.89
CA LEU A 121 20.41 7.89 -13.16
C LEU A 121 21.44 8.99 -13.46
N ILE A 122 21.80 9.83 -12.50
CA ILE A 122 22.84 10.85 -12.67
C ILE A 122 24.17 10.18 -13.04
N ARG A 123 24.56 9.12 -12.32
CA ARG A 123 25.83 8.42 -12.53
C ARG A 123 25.93 7.78 -13.91
N ASN A 124 24.82 7.27 -14.44
CA ASN A 124 24.79 6.55 -15.72
C ASN A 124 24.53 7.46 -16.92
N THR A 125 23.86 8.60 -16.71
CA THR A 125 23.39 9.47 -17.80
C THR A 125 24.17 10.78 -17.90
N CYS A 126 24.64 11.34 -16.79
CA CYS A 126 25.28 12.65 -16.77
C CYS A 126 26.81 12.53 -16.85
N ARG A 127 27.43 13.29 -17.75
CA ARG A 127 28.89 13.37 -17.90
C ARG A 127 29.45 14.61 -17.22
N PRO A 128 30.68 14.56 -16.68
CA PRO A 128 31.34 15.75 -16.14
C PRO A 128 31.41 16.87 -17.18
N GLY A 129 30.92 18.07 -16.83
CA GLY A 129 30.92 19.24 -17.71
C GLY A 129 29.69 19.40 -18.61
N GLU A 130 28.78 18.42 -18.63
CA GLU A 130 27.51 18.50 -19.37
C GLU A 130 26.34 18.87 -18.45
N TYR A 131 25.29 19.44 -19.04
CA TYR A 131 24.05 19.74 -18.32
C TYR A 131 23.38 18.43 -17.86
N CYS A 132 23.15 18.31 -16.55
CA CYS A 132 22.43 17.17 -15.97
C CYS A 132 20.99 17.59 -15.62
N PRO A 133 19.96 17.01 -16.25
CA PRO A 133 18.56 17.39 -16.01
C PRO A 133 18.00 16.86 -14.68
N TYR A 134 18.77 16.04 -13.95
CA TYR A 134 18.34 15.41 -12.70
C TYR A 134 19.03 16.06 -11.50
N VAL A 135 18.25 16.45 -10.49
CA VAL A 135 18.76 17.06 -9.24
C VAL A 135 18.21 16.26 -8.06
N VAL A 136 19.10 15.77 -7.19
CA VAL A 136 18.69 15.21 -5.90
C VAL A 136 18.34 16.38 -4.98
N ARG A 137 17.08 16.48 -4.57
CA ARG A 137 16.66 17.44 -3.53
C ARG A 137 16.35 16.65 -2.27
N HIS A 138 17.08 16.92 -1.19
CA HIS A 138 16.76 16.40 0.13
C HIS A 138 15.55 17.17 0.67
N SER A 139 14.49 16.45 1.01
CA SER A 139 13.28 16.96 1.67
C SER A 139 13.41 16.92 3.17
#